data_AF-A0A8I2YQQ3-F1
#
_entry.id   AF-A0A8I2YQQ3-F1
#
_cell.length_a   1.000
_cell.length_b   1.000
_cell.length_c   1.000
_cell.angle_alpha   90.00
_cell.angle_beta   90.00
_cell.angle_gamma   90.00
#
_symmetry.space_group_name_H-M   'P 1'
#
loop_
_entity.id
_entity.type
_entity.pdbx_description
1 polymer ?
#
loop_
_entity_poly.entity_id
_entity_poly.type
_entity_poly.pdbx_seq_one_letter_code
_entity_poly.pdbx_strand_id
1 'polypeptide(L)'
;MALKSIGLSERHVAQTCQLVAAILHLGNIKFTIGRGHDMDAAVTRNVDVLGIVAELLGVQPSVLETTLAYKTKLKRELCTVFLDTDGASDNRDDLATTLYTLLFAWLNEHIINVSAVMTSTPSSFCINFANEHLQNFIQKCIFELHVDKYWTEGISRFPLVPYFDNAERSPPSKQAWRPRPHHG
;
A
#
# COMPACT_ATOMS: atom_id res chain seq x y z
N MET A 1 -1.75 -0.28 -17.21
CA MET A 1 -0.53 -1.08 -17.45
C MET A 1 0.30 -1.30 -16.18
N ALA A 2 0.44 -0.34 -15.27
CA ALA A 2 1.26 -0.49 -14.06
C ALA A 2 0.73 -1.50 -12.99
N LEU A 3 -0.59 -1.62 -12.79
CA LEU A 3 -1.15 -2.56 -11.80
C LEU A 3 -0.93 -4.03 -12.19
N LYS A 4 -1.00 -4.36 -13.48
CA LYS A 4 -0.70 -5.72 -13.98
C LYS A 4 0.79 -6.07 -13.83
N SER A 5 1.70 -5.10 -13.97
CA SER A 5 3.14 -5.35 -13.81
C SER A 5 3.57 -5.57 -12.35
N ILE A 6 2.71 -5.23 -11.37
CA ILE A 6 2.95 -5.44 -9.93
C ILE A 6 2.38 -6.82 -9.48
N GLY A 7 1.97 -7.68 -10.42
CA GLY A 7 1.49 -9.03 -10.08
C GLY A 7 0.04 -9.09 -9.56
N LEU A 8 -0.73 -8.00 -9.66
CA LEU A 8 -2.17 -8.04 -9.39
C LEU A 8 -2.88 -8.86 -10.48
N SER A 9 -3.72 -9.80 -10.05
CA SER A 9 -4.56 -10.58 -10.97
C SER A 9 -5.51 -9.66 -11.76
N GLU A 10 -5.90 -10.08 -12.96
CA GLU A 10 -6.87 -9.32 -13.77
C GLU A 10 -8.19 -9.10 -13.02
N ARG A 11 -8.57 -10.07 -12.18
CA ARG A 11 -9.73 -9.97 -11.29
C ARG A 11 -9.57 -8.84 -10.27
N HIS A 12 -8.42 -8.75 -9.60
CA HIS A 12 -8.15 -7.68 -8.63
C HIS A 12 -8.17 -6.30 -9.29
N VAL A 13 -7.57 -6.16 -10.48
CA VAL A 13 -7.61 -4.91 -11.23
C VAL A 13 -9.05 -4.53 -11.58
N ALA A 14 -9.85 -5.48 -12.06
CA ALA A 14 -11.26 -5.24 -12.36
C ALA A 14 -12.06 -4.81 -11.12
N GLN A 15 -11.83 -5.47 -9.98
CA GLN A 15 -12.48 -5.12 -8.71
C GLN A 15 -12.07 -3.72 -8.21
N THR A 16 -10.78 -3.37 -8.32
CA THR A 16 -10.32 -2.00 -8.01
C THR A 16 -10.98 -0.97 -8.91
N CYS A 17 -11.02 -1.21 -10.22
CA CYS A 17 -11.69 -0.31 -11.16
C CYS A 17 -13.20 -0.19 -10.88
N GLN A 18 -13.86 -1.30 -10.55
CA GLN A 18 -15.28 -1.33 -10.16
C GLN A 18 -15.52 -0.48 -8.91
N LEU A 19 -14.67 -0.60 -7.88
CA LEU A 19 -14.82 0.19 -6.65
C LEU A 19 -14.55 1.68 -6.89
N VAL A 20 -13.54 2.02 -7.69
CA VAL A 20 -13.29 3.42 -8.09
C VAL A 20 -14.49 3.99 -8.87
N ALA A 21 -15.06 3.22 -9.80
CA ALA A 21 -16.27 3.63 -10.50
C ALA A 21 -17.44 3.83 -9.54
N ALA A 22 -17.62 2.94 -8.56
CA ALA A 22 -18.65 3.07 -7.53
C ALA A 22 -18.50 4.38 -6.74
N ILE A 23 -17.29 4.71 -6.30
CA ILE A 23 -17.00 5.94 -5.54
C ILE A 23 -17.28 7.19 -6.39
N LEU A 24 -16.92 7.18 -7.68
CA LEU A 24 -17.18 8.29 -8.60
C LEU A 24 -18.68 8.50 -8.82
N HIS A 25 -19.44 7.43 -9.04
CA HIS A 25 -20.89 7.51 -9.18
C HIS A 25 -21.57 7.89 -7.86
N LEU A 26 -21.03 7.44 -6.71
CA LEU A 26 -21.52 7.80 -5.38
C LEU A 26 -21.48 9.31 -5.18
N GLY A 27 -20.38 9.98 -5.54
CA GLY A 27 -20.26 11.45 -5.46
C GLY A 27 -21.27 12.23 -6.32
N ASN A 28 -21.92 11.58 -7.29
CA ASN A 28 -22.95 12.19 -8.14
C ASN A 28 -24.38 12.02 -7.59
N ILE A 29 -24.58 11.32 -6.47
CA ILE A 29 -25.90 11.21 -5.82
C ILE A 29 -26.32 12.57 -5.26
N LYS A 30 -27.55 12.98 -5.53
CA LYS A 30 -28.15 14.23 -5.07
C LYS A 30 -29.37 13.94 -4.20
N PHE A 31 -29.53 14.69 -3.12
CA PHE A 31 -30.64 14.55 -2.19
C PHE A 31 -31.63 15.71 -2.33
N THR A 32 -32.89 15.44 -1.99
CA THR A 32 -33.97 16.41 -1.88
C THR A 32 -34.83 16.11 -0.66
N ILE A 33 -35.50 17.11 -0.10
CA ILE A 33 -36.39 16.92 1.04
C ILE A 33 -37.65 16.15 0.57
N GLY A 34 -37.93 15.02 1.21
CA GLY A 34 -39.15 14.25 0.99
C GLY A 34 -40.38 15.00 1.50
N ARG A 35 -41.38 15.22 0.64
CA ARG A 35 -42.67 15.84 1.03
C ARG A 35 -43.68 14.78 1.49
N GLY A 36 -43.22 13.80 2.27
CA GLY A 36 -44.00 12.64 2.74
C GLY A 36 -44.32 12.68 4.24
N HIS A 37 -44.78 11.55 4.79
CA HIS A 37 -45.14 11.38 6.20
C HIS A 37 -43.95 11.63 7.16
N ASP A 38 -42.73 11.33 6.70
CA ASP A 38 -41.47 11.65 7.38
C ASP A 38 -41.03 13.05 6.98
N MET A 39 -41.69 14.06 7.57
CA MET A 39 -41.37 15.48 7.39
C MET A 39 -39.87 15.69 7.59
N ASP A 40 -39.21 16.27 6.58
CA ASP A 40 -37.80 16.69 6.57
C ASP A 40 -36.71 15.61 6.34
N ALA A 41 -37.07 14.36 6.02
CA ALA A 41 -36.07 13.35 5.64
C ALA A 41 -35.53 13.54 4.21
N ALA A 42 -34.23 13.32 4.02
CA ALA A 42 -33.59 13.31 2.71
C ALA A 42 -34.02 12.08 1.89
N VAL A 43 -34.35 12.32 0.62
CA VAL A 43 -34.68 11.30 -0.38
C VAL A 43 -33.78 11.48 -1.60
N THR A 44 -33.40 10.37 -2.23
CA THR A 44 -32.53 10.41 -3.41
C THR A 44 -33.27 10.98 -4.62
N ARG A 45 -32.71 12.02 -5.24
CA ARG A 45 -33.28 12.66 -6.43
C ARG A 45 -33.04 11.85 -7.70
N ASN A 46 -31.85 11.28 -7.83
CA ASN A 46 -31.39 10.56 -9.01
C ASN A 46 -31.26 9.06 -8.72
N VAL A 47 -32.41 8.40 -8.69
CA VAL A 47 -32.55 6.95 -8.43
C VAL A 47 -31.77 6.07 -9.42
N ASP A 48 -31.56 6.54 -10.66
CA ASP A 48 -30.78 5.80 -11.65
C ASP A 48 -29.30 5.69 -11.23
N VAL A 49 -28.72 6.79 -10.72
CA VAL A 49 -27.33 6.82 -10.25
C VAL A 49 -27.19 5.97 -8.98
N LEU A 50 -28.17 6.05 -8.08
CA LEU A 50 -28.23 5.18 -6.90
C LEU A 50 -28.24 3.70 -7.30
N GLY A 51 -29.01 3.33 -8.33
CA GLY A 51 -29.06 1.98 -8.87
C GLY A 51 -27.70 1.50 -9.39
N ILE A 52 -27.00 2.34 -10.17
CA ILE A 52 -25.65 2.05 -10.67
C ILE A 52 -24.68 1.82 -9.51
N VAL A 53 -24.69 2.70 -8.50
CA VAL A 53 -23.80 2.57 -7.34
C VAL A 53 -24.11 1.30 -6.55
N ALA A 54 -25.39 1.00 -6.35
CA ALA A 54 -25.84 -0.20 -5.64
C ALA A 54 -25.39 -1.48 -6.37
N GLU A 55 -25.51 -1.52 -7.71
CA GLU A 55 -25.01 -2.62 -8.53
C GLU A 55 -23.49 -2.78 -8.42
N LEU A 56 -22.74 -1.68 -8.54
CA LEU A 56 -21.28 -1.71 -8.44
C LEU A 56 -20.79 -2.13 -7.05
N LEU A 57 -21.53 -1.80 -5.98
CA LEU A 57 -21.24 -2.22 -4.61
C LEU A 57 -21.82 -3.61 -4.28
N GLY A 58 -22.67 -4.17 -5.13
CA GLY A 58 -23.33 -5.46 -4.89
C GLY A 58 -24.38 -5.42 -3.77
N VAL A 59 -25.04 -4.29 -3.56
CA VAL A 59 -26.07 -4.09 -2.52
C VAL A 59 -27.42 -3.74 -3.14
N GLN A 60 -28.50 -3.87 -2.37
CA GLN A 60 -29.82 -3.44 -2.83
C GLN A 60 -29.92 -1.90 -2.81
N PRO A 61 -30.51 -1.26 -3.85
CA PRO A 61 -30.64 0.20 -3.91
C PRO A 61 -31.37 0.81 -2.70
N SER A 62 -32.42 0.14 -2.22
CA SER A 62 -33.19 0.57 -1.05
C SER A 62 -32.36 0.58 0.25
N VAL A 63 -31.44 -0.38 0.39
CA VAL A 63 -30.54 -0.45 1.54
C VAL A 63 -29.51 0.67 1.46
N LEU A 64 -28.97 0.94 0.27
CA LEU A 64 -28.04 2.05 0.06
C LEU A 64 -28.71 3.40 0.35
N GLU A 65 -29.93 3.62 -0.15
CA GLU A 65 -30.70 4.83 0.15
C GLU A 65 -30.94 5.00 1.65
N THR A 66 -31.33 3.91 2.33
CA THR A 66 -31.50 3.91 3.79
C THR A 66 -30.18 4.16 4.53
N THR A 67 -29.06 3.72 3.99
CA THR A 67 -27.75 3.98 4.63
C THR A 67 -27.36 5.45 4.48
N LEU A 68 -27.72 6.08 3.36
CA LEU A 68 -27.39 7.47 3.08
C LEU A 68 -28.31 8.45 3.81
N ALA A 69 -29.60 8.15 3.94
CA ALA A 69 -30.60 9.05 4.53
C ALA A 69 -30.75 8.91 6.06
N TYR A 70 -30.13 7.91 6.69
CA TYR A 70 -30.34 7.60 8.11
C TYR A 70 -28.99 7.49 8.82
N LYS A 71 -28.93 7.95 10.07
CA LYS A 71 -27.75 7.77 10.93
C LYS A 71 -28.15 7.16 12.27
N THR A 72 -27.56 6.00 12.57
CA THR A 72 -27.74 5.35 13.87
C THR A 72 -26.78 5.97 14.87
N LYS A 73 -27.30 6.55 15.95
CA LYS A 73 -26.49 7.13 17.03
C LYS A 73 -26.76 6.38 18.33
N LEU A 74 -25.68 5.99 19.02
CA LEU A 74 -25.73 5.38 20.34
C LEU A 74 -25.44 6.47 21.39
N LYS A 75 -26.48 7.01 22.03
CA LYS A 75 -26.33 7.95 23.17
C LYS A 75 -26.69 7.32 24.51
N ARG A 76 -27.74 6.49 24.56
CA ARG A 76 -28.18 5.70 25.74
C ARG A 76 -29.00 4.49 25.31
N GLU A 77 -29.79 4.64 24.24
CA GLU A 77 -30.47 3.58 23.48
C GLU A 77 -30.18 3.78 21.98
N LEU A 78 -30.45 2.77 21.16
CA LEU A 78 -30.21 2.81 19.72
C LEU A 78 -31.33 3.61 19.02
N CYS A 79 -31.01 4.83 18.58
CA CYS A 79 -31.96 5.66 17.84
C CYS A 79 -31.49 5.88 16.39
N THR A 80 -32.35 5.57 15.43
CA THR A 80 -32.20 5.94 14.02
C THR A 80 -32.70 7.36 13.81
N VAL A 81 -31.83 8.25 13.36
CA VAL A 81 -32.16 9.66 13.10
C VAL A 81 -32.26 9.86 11.59
N PHE A 82 -33.37 10.45 11.15
CA PHE A 82 -33.55 10.91 9.77
C PHE A 82 -32.63 12.11 9.52
N LEU A 83 -31.89 12.06 8.42
CA LEU A 83 -31.00 13.14 8.00
C LEU A 83 -31.74 14.07 7.05
N ASP A 84 -31.42 15.35 7.13
CA ASP A 84 -31.75 16.33 6.11
C ASP A 84 -30.83 16.17 4.89
N THR A 85 -31.02 17.00 3.86
CA THR A 85 -30.25 16.89 2.61
C THR A 85 -28.76 17.06 2.81
N ASP A 86 -28.37 17.93 3.74
CA ASP A 86 -26.97 18.21 4.05
C ASP A 86 -26.36 17.05 4.83
N GLY A 87 -27.05 16.55 5.88
CA GLY A 87 -26.61 15.38 6.62
C GLY A 87 -26.49 14.11 5.76
N ALA A 88 -27.39 13.91 4.80
CA ALA A 88 -27.30 12.81 3.83
C ALA A 88 -26.12 12.98 2.86
N SER A 89 -25.81 14.23 2.47
CA SER A 89 -24.63 14.55 1.66
C SER A 89 -23.33 14.29 2.42
N ASP A 90 -23.26 14.68 3.69
CA ASP A 90 -22.15 14.37 4.58
C ASP A 90 -21.98 12.85 4.74
N ASN A 91 -23.06 12.11 4.96
CA ASN A 91 -23.01 10.64 5.08
C ASN A 91 -22.52 9.98 3.78
N ARG A 92 -22.91 10.50 2.61
CA ARG A 92 -22.41 10.05 1.30
C ARG A 92 -20.90 10.28 1.17
N ASP A 93 -20.43 11.45 1.58
CA ASP A 93 -19.01 11.83 1.48
C ASP A 93 -18.15 11.07 2.50
N ASP A 94 -18.68 10.82 3.70
CA ASP A 94 -18.10 9.93 4.70
C ASP A 94 -17.96 8.50 4.17
N LEU A 95 -19.01 7.98 3.51
CA LEU A 95 -18.97 6.66 2.86
C LEU A 95 -17.93 6.61 1.75
N ALA A 96 -17.90 7.62 0.87
CA ALA A 96 -16.92 7.72 -0.21
C ALA A 96 -15.49 7.74 0.32
N THR A 97 -15.25 8.54 1.36
CA THR A 97 -13.96 8.66 2.05
C THR A 97 -13.55 7.34 2.67
N THR A 98 -14.48 6.64 3.33
CA THR A 98 -14.24 5.34 3.94
C THR A 98 -13.87 4.29 2.89
N LEU A 99 -14.65 4.19 1.80
CA LEU A 99 -14.39 3.24 0.71
C LEU A 99 -13.02 3.49 0.06
N TYR A 100 -12.69 4.75 -0.22
CA TYR A 100 -11.40 5.12 -0.80
C TYR A 100 -10.25 4.80 0.17
N THR A 101 -10.40 5.11 1.45
CA THR A 101 -9.37 4.85 2.47
C THR A 101 -9.11 3.35 2.61
N LEU A 102 -10.16 2.53 2.65
CA LEU A 102 -10.05 1.07 2.70
C LEU A 102 -9.42 0.50 1.43
N LEU A 103 -9.80 1.00 0.26
CA LEU A 103 -9.19 0.59 -1.01
C LEU A 103 -7.69 0.91 -1.04
N PHE A 104 -7.31 2.11 -0.61
CA PHE A 104 -5.91 2.53 -0.58
C PHE A 104 -5.09 1.72 0.43
N ALA A 105 -5.63 1.47 1.63
CA ALA A 105 -5.00 0.62 2.63
C ALA A 105 -4.77 -0.79 2.09
N TRP A 106 -5.78 -1.38 1.46
CA TRP A 106 -5.68 -2.69 0.81
C TRP A 106 -4.62 -2.68 -0.29
N LEU A 107 -4.62 -1.68 -1.18
CA LEU A 107 -3.61 -1.57 -2.25
C LEU A 107 -2.19 -1.50 -1.69
N ASN A 108 -1.96 -0.72 -0.63
CA ASN A 108 -0.65 -0.63 0.01
C ASN A 108 -0.20 -1.95 0.61
N GLU A 109 -1.09 -2.64 1.33
CA GLU A 109 -0.79 -3.96 1.89
C GLU A 109 -0.42 -4.96 0.78
N HIS A 110 -1.16 -4.96 -0.33
CA HIS A 110 -0.86 -5.82 -1.48
C HIS A 110 0.48 -5.49 -2.13
N ILE A 111 0.79 -4.22 -2.35
CA ILE A 111 2.07 -3.80 -2.94
C ILE A 111 3.24 -4.18 -2.01
N ILE A 112 3.10 -3.93 -0.70
CA ILE A 112 4.12 -4.27 0.29
C ILE A 112 4.35 -5.77 0.33
N ASN A 113 3.28 -6.58 0.41
CA ASN A 113 3.38 -8.03 0.41
C ASN A 113 4.03 -8.57 -0.87
N VAL A 114 3.66 -8.05 -2.04
CA VAL A 114 4.31 -8.44 -3.30
C VAL A 114 5.80 -8.08 -3.27
N SER A 115 6.17 -6.87 -2.83
CA SER A 115 7.57 -6.46 -2.77
C SER A 115 8.40 -7.33 -1.80
N ALA A 116 7.84 -7.70 -0.65
CA ALA A 116 8.46 -8.60 0.31
C ALA A 116 8.60 -10.03 -0.25
N VAL A 117 7.63 -10.50 -1.02
CA VAL A 117 7.74 -11.77 -1.74
C VAL A 117 8.83 -11.68 -2.81
N MET A 118 8.88 -10.58 -3.57
CA MET A 118 9.91 -10.39 -4.59
C MET A 118 11.32 -10.40 -3.99
N THR A 119 11.55 -9.77 -2.83
CA THR A 119 12.86 -9.78 -2.16
C THR A 119 13.21 -11.13 -1.52
N SER A 120 12.21 -11.94 -1.14
CA SER A 120 12.41 -13.28 -0.57
C SER A 120 12.50 -14.39 -1.60
N THR A 121 12.22 -14.12 -2.88
CA THR A 121 12.42 -15.12 -3.94
C THR A 121 13.91 -15.49 -4.09
N PRO A 122 14.24 -16.78 -4.32
CA PRO A 122 15.63 -17.22 -4.46
C PRO A 122 16.37 -16.49 -5.58
N SER A 123 15.67 -16.16 -6.66
CA SER A 123 16.22 -15.42 -7.80
C SER A 123 16.63 -13.99 -7.42
N SER A 124 15.77 -13.26 -6.71
CA SER A 124 16.10 -11.91 -6.25
C SER A 124 17.11 -11.93 -5.10
N PHE A 125 17.11 -12.98 -4.28
CA PHE A 125 18.18 -13.23 -3.31
C PHE A 125 19.53 -13.41 -4.02
N CYS A 126 19.61 -14.22 -5.08
CA CYS A 126 20.83 -14.38 -5.85
C CYS A 126 21.29 -13.07 -6.53
N ILE A 127 20.35 -12.28 -7.05
CA ILE A 127 20.64 -10.96 -7.63
C ILE A 127 21.17 -10.00 -6.56
N ASN A 128 20.51 -9.92 -5.40
CA ASN A 128 20.94 -9.08 -4.29
C ASN A 128 22.29 -9.54 -3.71
N PHE A 129 22.49 -10.84 -3.57
CA PHE A 129 23.75 -11.43 -3.13
C PHE A 129 24.89 -11.13 -4.12
N ALA A 130 24.63 -11.23 -5.42
CA ALA A 130 25.60 -10.86 -6.46
C ALA A 130 25.92 -9.36 -6.43
N ASN A 131 24.90 -8.51 -6.28
CA ASN A 131 25.08 -7.07 -6.16
C ASN A 131 25.89 -6.69 -4.92
N GLU A 132 25.62 -7.32 -3.77
CA GLU A 132 26.35 -7.09 -2.52
C GLU A 132 27.81 -7.57 -2.64
N HIS A 133 28.05 -8.71 -3.30
CA HIS A 133 29.40 -9.20 -3.57
C HIS A 133 30.18 -8.28 -4.53
N LEU A 134 29.52 -7.80 -5.59
CA LEU A 134 30.12 -6.88 -6.55
C LEU A 134 30.44 -5.54 -5.88
N GLN A 135 29.52 -5.03 -5.06
CA GLN A 135 29.72 -3.80 -4.33
C GLN A 135 30.89 -3.95 -3.34
N ASN A 136 30.97 -5.04 -2.58
CA ASN A 136 32.11 -5.31 -1.69
C ASN A 136 33.44 -5.40 -2.47
N PHE A 137 33.43 -6.05 -3.64
CA PHE A 137 34.61 -6.14 -4.50
C PHE A 137 35.06 -4.78 -5.02
N ILE A 138 34.13 -3.97 -5.56
CA ILE A 138 34.43 -2.63 -6.05
C ILE A 138 34.93 -1.74 -4.91
N GLN A 139 34.33 -1.87 -3.73
CA GLN A 139 34.78 -1.20 -2.53
C GLN A 139 36.24 -1.52 -2.21
N LYS A 140 36.57 -2.80 -2.09
CA LYS A 140 37.94 -3.22 -1.79
C LYS A 140 38.90 -2.78 -2.86
N CYS A 141 38.57 -2.98 -4.14
CA CYS A 141 39.41 -2.52 -5.23
C CYS A 141 39.65 -1.01 -5.17
N ILE A 142 38.63 -0.16 -5.03
CA ILE A 142 38.81 1.30 -5.02
C ILE A 142 39.67 1.73 -3.82
N PHE A 143 39.39 1.19 -2.64
CA PHE A 143 40.08 1.59 -1.41
C PHE A 143 41.50 1.00 -1.33
N GLU A 144 41.73 -0.22 -1.80
CA GLU A 144 43.07 -0.86 -1.83
C GLU A 144 43.93 -0.33 -2.99
N LEU A 145 43.37 -0.08 -4.19
CA LEU A 145 44.11 0.52 -5.32
C LEU A 145 44.57 1.95 -5.03
N HIS A 146 43.81 2.71 -4.23
CA HIS A 146 44.26 4.03 -3.79
C HIS A 146 45.40 3.92 -2.79
N VAL A 147 45.32 3.01 -1.81
CA VAL A 147 46.38 2.80 -0.79
C VAL A 147 47.73 2.41 -1.42
N ASP A 148 47.73 1.54 -2.44
CA ASP A 148 48.96 1.10 -3.11
C ASP A 148 49.63 2.22 -3.94
N LYS A 149 48.82 3.04 -4.63
CA LYS A 149 49.30 4.25 -5.33
C LYS A 149 49.90 5.28 -4.37
N TYR A 150 49.27 5.50 -3.22
CA TYR A 150 49.78 6.44 -2.22
C TYR A 150 51.10 5.98 -1.59
N TRP A 151 51.30 4.66 -1.44
CA TRP A 151 52.57 4.09 -0.98
C TRP A 151 53.69 4.26 -2.02
N THR A 152 53.35 4.07 -3.29
CA THR A 152 54.28 4.23 -4.42
C THR A 152 54.67 5.71 -4.62
N GLU A 153 53.77 6.65 -4.30
CA GLU A 153 54.02 8.10 -4.38
C GLU A 153 54.63 8.71 -3.10
N GLY A 154 54.94 7.90 -2.07
CA GLY A 154 55.71 8.31 -0.89
C GLY A 154 54.95 9.17 0.14
N ILE A 155 53.61 9.20 0.10
CA ILE A 155 52.81 10.04 0.98
C ILE A 155 52.49 9.26 2.27
N SER A 156 53.06 9.67 3.41
CA SER A 156 53.08 8.84 4.64
C SER A 156 52.01 9.19 5.69
N ARG A 157 51.04 10.07 5.38
CA ARG A 157 50.08 10.55 6.39
C ARG A 157 48.67 10.68 5.81
N PHE A 158 47.80 9.72 6.12
CA PHE A 158 46.38 9.78 5.81
C PHE A 158 45.54 9.38 7.04
N PRO A 159 44.37 10.02 7.26
CA PRO A 159 43.38 9.52 8.18
C PRO A 159 42.74 8.27 7.58
N LEU A 160 42.69 7.17 8.34
CA LEU A 160 41.99 5.95 7.97
C LEU A 160 40.52 6.30 7.74
N VAL A 161 40.06 6.37 6.48
CA VAL A 161 38.64 6.63 6.19
C VAL A 161 37.88 5.36 6.52
N PRO A 162 37.02 5.35 7.56
CA PRO A 162 36.23 4.18 7.88
C PRO A 162 35.25 3.95 6.74
N TYR A 163 35.30 2.77 6.12
CA TYR A 163 34.25 2.34 5.20
C TYR A 163 33.42 1.22 5.83
N PHE A 164 32.13 1.21 5.52
CA PHE A 164 31.16 0.25 6.04
C PHE A 164 31.34 -1.12 5.38
N ASP A 165 32.00 -2.07 6.04
CA ASP A 165 32.17 -3.44 5.49
C ASP A 165 30.84 -4.20 5.51
N ASN A 166 30.19 -4.32 4.35
CA ASN A 166 28.96 -5.09 4.20
C ASN A 166 29.15 -6.61 4.47
N ALA A 167 30.39 -7.11 4.67
CA ALA A 167 30.65 -8.50 5.00
C ALA A 167 30.04 -8.96 6.34
N GLU A 168 29.75 -8.04 7.26
CA GLU A 168 29.17 -8.36 8.58
C GLU A 168 27.67 -8.74 8.56
N ARG A 169 26.99 -8.62 7.40
CA ARG A 169 25.59 -9.02 7.27
C ARG A 169 25.36 -10.50 6.95
N SER A 170 26.43 -11.27 6.72
CA SER A 170 26.33 -12.71 6.46
C SER A 170 26.12 -13.52 7.75
N PRO A 171 25.19 -14.49 7.78
CA PRO A 171 24.93 -15.29 8.99
C PRO A 171 26.17 -16.10 9.43
N PRO A 172 26.33 -16.40 10.73
CA PRO A 172 27.58 -16.84 11.37
C PRO A 172 28.04 -18.29 11.03
N SER A 173 27.69 -18.84 9.86
CA SER A 173 27.96 -20.26 9.53
C SER A 173 29.34 -20.54 8.88
N LYS A 174 30.20 -19.54 8.68
CA LYS A 174 31.50 -19.71 7.97
C LYS A 174 32.76 -19.74 8.84
N GLN A 175 32.66 -19.99 10.16
CA GLN A 175 33.84 -20.18 11.03
C GLN A 175 34.29 -21.64 11.24
N ALA A 176 33.57 -22.63 10.68
CA ALA A 176 33.81 -24.05 11.02
C ALA A 176 34.89 -24.79 10.19
N TRP A 177 35.47 -24.20 9.14
CA TRP A 177 36.36 -24.92 8.21
C TRP A 177 37.68 -24.21 7.92
N ARG A 178 38.49 -23.94 8.94
CA ARG A 178 39.95 -23.75 8.74
C ARG A 178 40.69 -25.03 9.13
N PRO A 179 41.48 -25.64 8.24
CA PRO A 179 42.34 -26.77 8.61
C PRO A 179 43.46 -26.26 9.53
N ARG A 180 43.76 -27.01 10.60
CA ARG A 180 44.91 -26.74 11.47
C ARG A 180 46.22 -26.97 10.70
N PRO A 181 47.27 -26.16 10.90
CA PRO A 181 48.55 -26.40 10.25
C PRO A 181 49.23 -27.61 10.91
N HIS A 182 49.66 -28.55 10.08
CA HIS A 182 50.56 -29.62 10.48
C HIS A 182 51.96 -29.04 10.65
N HIS A 183 52.48 -29.08 11.89
CA HIS A 183 53.90 -28.86 12.16
C HIS A 183 54.70 -30.09 11.72
N GLY A 184 55.67 -29.87 10.83
CA GLY A 184 56.87 -30.69 10.71
C GLY A 184 57.99 -30.07 11.52
#